data_AF-A0A9P4IQT1-F1
#
_entry.id   AF-A0A9P4IQT1-F1
#
_cell.length_a   1.000
_cell.length_b   1.000
_cell.length_c   1.000
_cell.angle_alpha   90.00
_cell.angle_beta   90.00
_cell.angle_gamma   90.00
#
_symmetry.space_group_name_H-M   'P 1'
#
loop_
_entity.id
_entity.type
_entity.pdbx_description
1 polymer ?
#
loop_
_entity_poly.entity_id
_entity_poly.type
_entity_poly.pdbx_seq_one_letter_code
_entity_poly.pdbx_strand_id
1 'polypeptide(L)'
;MRYSNISTTVILAVLSSPLASATVFLALRTGEDGSQSQVAYTNGTPDVCSGFTTIVDSNSDPCGISFDVDGNNGPFEFEGCGGNGLSLDQDGSFNSNCEFQSSTISCPGGVTIQQNFACF
;
A
#
# COMPACT_ATOMS: atom_id res chain seq x y z
N MET A 1 33.59 46.77 14.15
CA MET A 1 33.33 45.35 13.80
C MET A 1 31.84 45.24 13.54
N ARG A 2 31.42 45.01 12.29
CA ARG A 2 30.00 44.85 11.90
C ARG A 2 29.75 43.37 11.66
N TYR A 3 28.86 42.74 12.44
CA TYR A 3 28.37 41.39 12.16
C TYR A 3 27.05 41.51 11.39
N SER A 4 27.07 41.13 10.11
CA SER A 4 25.85 40.88 9.33
C SER A 4 25.35 39.48 9.69
N ASN A 5 24.20 39.39 10.34
CA ASN A 5 23.49 38.13 10.53
C ASN A 5 22.77 37.80 9.21
N ILE A 6 23.18 36.74 8.54
CA ILE A 6 22.49 36.19 7.38
C ILE A 6 21.43 35.23 7.92
N SER A 7 20.16 35.65 7.90
CA SER A 7 19.04 34.74 8.17
C SER A 7 18.82 33.84 6.95
N THR A 8 19.24 32.59 7.06
CA THR A 8 18.96 31.53 6.09
C THR A 8 17.56 30.98 6.36
N THR A 9 16.57 31.41 5.58
CA THR A 9 15.23 30.82 5.60
C THR A 9 15.28 29.49 4.85
N VAL A 10 15.20 28.36 5.57
CA VAL A 10 15.00 27.04 4.96
C VAL A 10 13.51 26.91 4.65
N ILE A 11 13.14 27.06 3.37
CA ILE A 11 11.81 26.73 2.90
C ILE A 11 11.75 25.21 2.78
N LEU A 12 11.16 24.52 3.76
CA LEU A 12 10.74 23.13 3.59
C LEU A 12 9.59 23.14 2.58
N ALA A 13 9.87 22.71 1.35
CA ALA A 13 8.83 22.32 0.43
C ALA A 13 8.19 21.05 1.00
N VAL A 14 7.05 21.19 1.67
CA VAL A 14 6.19 20.07 2.00
C VAL A 14 5.61 19.63 0.66
N LEU A 15 6.15 18.54 0.09
CA LEU A 15 5.53 17.84 -1.01
C LEU A 15 4.25 17.21 -0.44
N SER A 16 3.18 18.00 -0.32
CA SER A 16 1.84 17.47 -0.20
C SER A 16 1.50 16.93 -1.57
N SER A 17 1.90 15.67 -1.81
CA SER A 17 1.44 14.90 -2.96
C SER A 17 -0.07 15.05 -3.00
N PRO A 18 -0.67 15.56 -4.09
CA PRO A 18 -2.12 15.51 -4.21
C PRO A 18 -2.52 14.03 -4.07
N LEU A 19 -3.57 13.76 -3.29
CA LEU A 19 -4.26 12.48 -3.21
C LEU A 19 -4.79 12.13 -4.63
N ALA A 20 -3.89 11.71 -5.51
CA ALA A 20 -4.20 11.28 -6.85
C ALA A 20 -4.64 9.83 -6.71
N SER A 21 -5.95 9.60 -6.56
CA SER A 21 -6.66 8.30 -6.73
C SER A 21 -5.71 7.10 -6.73
N ALA A 22 -5.08 6.83 -5.58
CA ALA A 22 -4.00 5.86 -5.53
C ALA A 22 -4.66 4.50 -5.64
N THR A 23 -4.31 3.74 -6.66
CA THR A 23 -4.84 2.38 -6.79
C THR A 23 -4.20 1.53 -5.70
N VAL A 24 -5.01 0.99 -4.79
CA VAL A 24 -4.54 0.08 -3.73
C VAL A 24 -4.67 -1.34 -4.23
N PHE A 25 -3.59 -2.11 -4.11
CA PHE A 25 -3.53 -3.50 -4.53
C PHE A 25 -3.56 -4.43 -3.32
N LEU A 26 -4.27 -5.55 -3.45
CA LEU A 26 -4.18 -6.68 -2.52
C LEU A 26 -3.41 -7.81 -3.20
N ALA A 27 -2.41 -8.35 -2.51
CA ALA A 27 -1.56 -9.40 -3.03
C ALA A 27 -1.17 -10.43 -1.97
N LEU A 28 -0.88 -11.65 -2.42
CA LEU A 28 -0.25 -12.68 -1.62
C LEU A 28 1.26 -12.70 -1.88
N ARG A 29 2.05 -12.38 -0.86
CA ARG A 29 3.51 -12.50 -0.89
C ARG A 29 3.93 -13.89 -0.43
N THR A 30 4.89 -14.49 -1.14
CA THR A 30 5.62 -15.70 -0.70
C THR A 30 7.09 -15.35 -0.52
N GLY A 31 7.61 -15.49 0.70
CA GLY A 31 9.00 -15.23 1.08
C GLY A 31 9.99 -16.30 0.60
N GLU A 32 11.28 -16.03 0.78
CA GLU A 32 12.36 -16.96 0.41
C GLU A 32 12.28 -18.29 1.17
N ASP A 33 11.75 -18.25 2.39
CA ASP A 33 11.50 -19.38 3.28
C ASP A 33 10.17 -20.10 2.98
N GLY A 34 9.42 -19.63 1.99
CA GLY A 34 8.08 -20.12 1.67
C GLY A 34 6.97 -19.60 2.59
N SER A 35 7.29 -18.70 3.53
CA SER A 35 6.26 -18.04 4.34
C SER A 35 5.34 -17.22 3.44
N GLN A 36 4.06 -17.17 3.79
CA GLN A 36 3.07 -16.40 3.03
C GLN A 36 2.56 -15.25 3.88
N SER A 37 2.17 -14.13 3.25
CA SER A 37 1.51 -13.01 3.91
C SER A 37 0.62 -12.28 2.91
N GLN A 38 -0.54 -11.79 3.35
CA GLN A 38 -1.33 -10.84 2.57
C GLN A 38 -0.72 -9.45 2.73
N VAL A 39 -0.46 -8.80 1.61
CA VAL A 39 0.20 -7.49 1.56
C VAL A 39 -0.61 -6.51 0.72
N ALA A 40 -0.44 -5.23 1.02
CA ALA A 40 -0.93 -4.14 0.19
C ALA A 40 0.21 -3.20 -0.23
N TYR A 41 0.01 -2.56 -1.38
CA TYR A 41 0.87 -1.51 -1.93
C TYR A 41 0.02 -0.64 -2.86
N THR A 42 0.57 0.49 -3.31
CA THR A 42 -0.12 1.34 -4.29
C THR A 42 0.63 1.42 -5.61
N ASN A 43 -0.02 2.01 -6.62
CA ASN A 43 0.62 2.35 -7.89
C ASN A 43 1.75 3.39 -7.74
N GLY A 44 1.84 4.07 -6.60
CA GLY A 44 2.92 4.99 -6.25
C GLY A 44 4.11 4.34 -5.54
N THR A 45 4.01 3.08 -5.12
CA THR A 45 5.07 2.38 -4.40
C THR A 45 6.32 2.21 -5.30
N PRO A 46 7.46 2.82 -4.96
CA PRO A 46 8.62 2.89 -5.86
C PRO A 46 9.32 1.54 -6.07
N ASP A 47 9.29 0.67 -5.06
CA ASP A 47 9.75 -0.73 -5.15
C ASP A 47 8.79 -1.63 -4.37
N VAL A 48 7.93 -2.35 -5.09
CA VAL A 48 6.95 -3.26 -4.49
C VAL A 48 7.62 -4.43 -3.76
N CYS A 49 8.88 -4.76 -4.05
CA CYS A 49 9.60 -5.83 -3.35
C CYS A 49 10.04 -5.46 -1.94
N SER A 50 10.04 -4.17 -1.58
CA SER A 50 10.46 -3.67 -0.26
C SER A 50 9.53 -2.63 0.37
N GLY A 51 8.64 -2.02 -0.40
CA GLY A 51 7.73 -0.94 0.02
C GLY A 51 6.28 -1.38 0.23
N PHE A 52 6.01 -2.69 0.28
CA PHE A 52 4.69 -3.21 0.62
C PHE A 52 4.41 -3.12 2.13
N THR A 53 3.13 -3.14 2.48
CA THR A 53 2.66 -3.29 3.87
C THR A 53 2.10 -4.69 4.07
N THR A 54 2.54 -5.40 5.10
CA THR A 54 1.90 -6.64 5.53
C THR A 54 0.61 -6.33 6.29
N ILE A 55 -0.51 -6.88 5.85
CA ILE A 55 -1.82 -6.75 6.52
C ILE A 55 -1.96 -7.89 7.52
N VAL A 56 -1.78 -9.13 7.04
CA VAL A 56 -1.81 -10.33 7.85
C VAL A 56 -0.75 -11.33 7.41
N ASP A 57 -0.25 -12.08 8.38
CA ASP A 57 0.60 -13.22 8.12
C ASP A 57 -0.21 -14.42 7.63
N SER A 58 0.44 -15.25 6.82
CA SER A 58 -0.10 -16.46 6.17
C SER A 58 -1.24 -16.16 5.19
N ASN A 59 -2.04 -17.19 4.87
CA ASN A 59 -3.26 -17.06 4.04
C ASN A 59 -4.48 -16.63 4.88
N SER A 60 -4.26 -15.85 5.93
CA SER A 60 -5.35 -15.34 6.76
C SER A 60 -6.21 -14.33 5.99
N ASP A 61 -7.43 -14.12 6.47
CA ASP A 61 -8.35 -13.13 5.89
C ASP A 61 -7.86 -11.69 6.19
N PRO A 62 -7.56 -10.86 5.18
CA PRO A 62 -7.11 -9.49 5.39
C PRO A 62 -8.26 -8.49 5.65
N CYS A 63 -9.53 -8.91 5.61
CA CYS A 63 -10.66 -8.00 5.79
C CYS A 63 -10.89 -7.54 7.24
N GLY A 64 -11.42 -6.32 7.40
CA GLY A 64 -11.68 -5.71 8.70
C GLY A 64 -10.40 -5.35 9.48
N ILE A 65 -9.26 -5.30 8.80
CA ILE A 65 -7.96 -4.97 9.38
C ILE A 65 -7.48 -3.66 8.78
N SER A 66 -7.34 -2.66 9.64
CA SER A 66 -6.82 -1.36 9.23
C SER A 66 -5.32 -1.43 8.93
N PHE A 67 -4.90 -0.88 7.80
CA PHE A 67 -3.50 -0.78 7.41
C PHE A 67 -3.17 0.55 6.73
N ASP A 68 -1.90 0.92 6.73
CA ASP A 68 -1.38 2.09 6.03
C ASP A 68 -0.40 1.66 4.93
N VAL A 69 -0.35 2.40 3.83
CA VAL A 69 0.61 2.19 2.73
C VAL A 69 1.46 3.44 2.51
N ASP A 70 2.63 3.27 1.90
CA ASP A 70 3.50 4.37 1.42
C ASP A 70 3.76 5.53 2.40
N GLY A 71 3.89 5.25 3.70
CA GLY A 71 4.22 6.27 4.72
C GLY A 71 3.01 7.03 5.28
N ASN A 72 2.06 6.29 5.87
CA ASN A 72 0.83 6.78 6.51
C ASN A 72 -0.25 7.28 5.52
N ASN A 73 -0.29 6.73 4.31
CA ASN A 73 -1.49 6.83 3.48
C ASN A 73 -2.47 5.78 3.98
N GLY A 74 -3.56 6.21 4.61
CA GLY A 74 -4.50 5.36 5.33
C GLY A 74 -5.14 6.10 6.51
N PRO A 75 -5.89 5.40 7.37
CA PRO A 75 -6.06 3.95 7.38
C PRO A 75 -6.97 3.46 6.25
N PHE A 76 -6.61 2.30 5.69
CA PHE A 76 -7.41 1.55 4.74
C PHE A 76 -7.93 0.26 5.38
N GLU A 77 -9.10 -0.19 4.96
CA GLU A 77 -9.66 -1.47 5.37
C GLU A 77 -10.25 -2.18 4.16
N PHE A 78 -9.86 -3.44 3.94
CA PHE A 78 -10.55 -4.26 2.95
C PHE A 78 -11.84 -4.81 3.56
N GLU A 79 -12.89 -4.81 2.75
CA GLU A 79 -14.20 -5.35 3.10
C GLU A 79 -14.68 -6.32 2.01
N GLY A 80 -15.37 -7.39 2.40
CA GLY A 80 -15.93 -8.38 1.46
C GLY A 80 -14.96 -9.46 0.93
N CYS A 81 -13.88 -9.76 1.68
CA CYS A 81 -12.90 -10.82 1.38
C CYS A 81 -13.53 -12.22 1.57
N GLY A 82 -14.34 -12.66 0.61
CA GLY A 82 -15.01 -13.96 0.72
C GLY A 82 -16.25 -14.14 -0.16
N GLY A 83 -16.73 -13.10 -0.83
CA GLY A 83 -17.83 -13.23 -1.78
C GLY A 83 -18.40 -11.90 -2.27
N ASN A 84 -18.59 -11.81 -3.60
CA ASN A 84 -19.16 -10.73 -4.41
C ASN A 84 -19.02 -9.30 -3.88
N GLY A 85 -17.81 -8.77 -4.03
CA GLY A 85 -17.53 -7.34 -3.97
C GLY A 85 -16.45 -7.06 -2.93
N LEU A 86 -15.19 -7.30 -3.29
CA LEU A 86 -14.10 -6.67 -2.54
C LEU A 86 -14.31 -5.16 -2.63
N SER A 87 -14.17 -4.47 -1.52
CA SER A 87 -14.16 -3.02 -1.46
C SER A 87 -13.05 -2.55 -0.54
N LEU A 88 -12.66 -1.30 -0.71
CA LEU A 88 -11.68 -0.64 0.13
C LEU A 88 -12.37 0.52 0.85
N ASP A 89 -12.43 0.48 2.17
CA ASP A 89 -12.83 1.64 2.97
C ASP A 89 -11.61 2.52 3.24
N GLN A 90 -11.82 3.84 3.15
CA GLN A 90 -10.91 4.85 3.65
C GLN A 90 -11.72 5.95 4.31
N ASP A 91 -11.55 6.15 5.62
CA ASP A 91 -12.27 7.17 6.41
C ASP A 91 -13.81 7.13 6.23
N GLY A 92 -14.39 5.94 6.09
CA GLY A 92 -15.83 5.75 5.87
C GLY A 92 -16.30 5.99 4.43
N SER A 93 -15.37 6.20 3.50
CA SER A 93 -15.64 6.23 2.06
C SER A 93 -15.26 4.89 1.44
N PHE A 94 -16.26 4.15 0.99
CA PHE A 94 -16.08 2.86 0.33
C PHE A 94 -15.80 3.04 -1.16
N ASN A 95 -14.67 2.50 -1.60
CA ASN A 95 -14.38 2.23 -2.98
C ASN A 95 -14.80 0.79 -3.32
N SER A 96 -15.99 0.65 -3.91
CA SER A 96 -16.51 -0.62 -4.39
C SER A 96 -16.00 -1.03 -5.78
N ASN A 97 -15.05 -0.28 -6.36
CA ASN A 97 -14.49 -0.57 -7.69
C ASN A 97 -13.27 -1.50 -7.60
N CYS A 98 -13.15 -2.34 -6.56
CA CYS A 98 -12.07 -3.32 -6.55
C CYS A 98 -12.34 -4.40 -7.57
N GLU A 99 -11.42 -4.57 -8.50
CA GLU A 99 -11.49 -5.57 -9.56
C GLU A 99 -10.44 -6.66 -9.34
N PHE A 100 -10.80 -7.90 -9.65
CA PHE A 100 -9.82 -8.98 -9.69
C PHE A 100 -8.85 -8.73 -10.86
N GLN A 101 -7.58 -8.52 -10.52
CA GLN A 101 -6.50 -8.28 -11.47
C GLN A 101 -5.28 -9.09 -11.07
N SER A 102 -5.09 -10.21 -11.75
CA SER A 102 -3.98 -11.12 -11.48
C SER A 102 -2.69 -10.67 -12.14
N SER A 103 -1.64 -10.44 -11.35
CA SER A 103 -0.28 -10.23 -11.83
C SER A 103 0.71 -10.92 -10.90
N THR A 104 1.88 -11.31 -11.41
CA THR A 104 2.95 -11.87 -10.58
C THR A 104 4.18 -11.00 -10.71
N ILE A 105 4.66 -10.51 -9.57
CA ILE A 105 5.89 -9.73 -9.44
C ILE A 105 6.94 -10.65 -8.85
N SER A 106 8.03 -10.83 -9.59
CA SER A 106 9.19 -11.60 -9.14
C SER A 106 10.19 -10.66 -8.48
N CYS A 107 10.51 -10.94 -7.22
CA CYS A 107 11.48 -10.19 -6.44
C CYS A 107 12.79 -10.99 -6.30
N PRO A 108 13.91 -10.33 -5.94
CA PRO A 108 15.17 -11.01 -5.66
C PRO A 108 15.01 -12.12 -4.61
N GLY A 109 15.90 -13.12 -4.65
CA GLY A 109 15.89 -14.23 -3.69
C GLY A 109 14.80 -15.28 -3.92
N GLY A 110 13.99 -15.16 -4.97
CA GLY A 110 12.90 -16.08 -5.27
C GLY A 110 11.58 -15.70 -4.58
N VAL A 111 11.53 -14.54 -3.92
CA VAL A 111 10.30 -13.95 -3.38
C VAL A 111 9.34 -13.66 -4.53
N THR A 112 8.05 -13.96 -4.33
CA THR A 112 7.00 -13.64 -5.31
C THR A 112 5.87 -12.87 -4.65
N ILE A 113 5.26 -11.95 -5.40
CA ILE A 113 4.06 -11.23 -5.00
C ILE A 113 3.00 -11.50 -6.07
N GLN A 114 1.97 -12.25 -5.69
CA GLN A 114 0.81 -12.53 -6.53
C GLN A 114 -0.26 -11.50 -6.23
N GLN A 115 -0.36 -10.48 -7.07
CA GLN A 115 -1.43 -9.49 -7.03
C GLN A 115 -2.73 -10.15 -7.43
N ASN A 116 -3.79 -9.94 -6.66
CA ASN A 116 -5.10 -10.52 -6.91
C ASN A 116 -6.17 -9.46 -7.17
N PHE A 117 -6.10 -8.30 -6.51
CA PHE A 117 -7.10 -7.24 -6.67
C PHE A 117 -6.46 -5.85 -6.76
N ALA A 118 -7.18 -4.94 -7.42
CA ALA A 118 -6.85 -3.53 -7.56
C ALA A 118 -8.10 -2.68 -7.29
N CYS A 119 -8.00 -1.66 -6.44
CA CYS A 119 -9.09 -0.75 -6.04
C CYS A 119 -8.76 0.69 -6.45
N PHE A 120 -9.63 1.36 -7.24
CA PHE A 120 -9.33 2.59 -8.02
C PHE A 120 -9.87 3.91 -7.46
#